data_AF-A0A9W9HRI2-F1
#
_entry.id   AF-A0A9W9HRI2-F1
#
_cell.length_a   1.000
_cell.length_b   1.000
_cell.length_c   1.000
_cell.angle_alpha   90.00
_cell.angle_beta   90.00
_cell.angle_gamma   90.00
#
_symmetry.space_group_name_H-M   'P 1'
#
loop_
_entity.id
_entity.type
_entity.pdbx_description
1 polymer ?
#
loop_
_entity_poly.entity_id
_entity_poly.type
_entity_poly.pdbx_seq_one_letter_code
_entity_poly.pdbx_strand_id
1 'polypeptide(L)'
;MTEDLYNLINDRGYTCDFADDFIWNAKQVFQSGGFSAAKRVTEDLLFRNRSDYATASQYVEAMRAAYSKSNHRIKITPFAVAIMLLRNIHSDSPNWFENKCAQYQKEVTDANKFTADRVITLFNELIDHLPIHEANP
;
A
#
# COMPACT_ATOMS: atom_id res chain seq x y z
N MET A 1 -20.12 8.89 -11.10
CA MET A 1 -18.88 8.89 -10.30
C MET A 1 -18.99 10.08 -9.39
N THR A 2 -19.08 9.87 -8.08
CA THR A 2 -19.27 10.98 -7.15
C THR A 2 -17.97 11.77 -7.04
N GLU A 3 -18.07 13.09 -7.17
CA GLU A 3 -16.98 14.06 -7.12
C GLU A 3 -16.09 13.86 -5.88
N ASP A 4 -16.71 13.44 -4.77
CA ASP A 4 -16.05 13.07 -3.51
C ASP A 4 -14.98 11.99 -3.67
N LEU A 5 -15.23 10.96 -4.47
CA LEU A 5 -14.27 9.86 -4.63
C LEU A 5 -13.04 10.33 -5.43
N TYR A 6 -13.23 11.25 -6.38
CA TYR A 6 -12.15 11.84 -7.16
C TYR A 6 -11.31 12.80 -6.33
N ASN A 7 -11.95 13.64 -5.51
CA ASN A 7 -11.26 14.56 -4.62
C ASN A 7 -10.45 13.82 -3.54
N LEU A 8 -11.04 12.76 -2.98
CA LEU A 8 -10.38 11.85 -2.02
C LEU A 8 -9.11 11.20 -2.60
N ILE A 9 -9.12 10.90 -3.91
CA ILE A 9 -7.96 10.33 -4.63
C ILE A 9 -6.90 11.41 -4.87
N ASN A 10 -7.30 12.57 -5.36
CA ASN A 10 -6.39 13.64 -5.78
C ASN A 10 -5.68 14.35 -4.63
N ASP A 11 -6.27 14.38 -3.43
CA ASP A 11 -5.65 15.00 -2.24
C ASP A 11 -4.36 14.31 -1.77
N ARG A 12 -4.04 13.16 -2.35
CA ARG A 12 -2.91 12.33 -1.97
C ARG A 12 -2.07 12.04 -3.20
N GLY A 13 -1.04 12.86 -3.46
CA GLY A 13 -0.22 12.85 -4.70
C GLY A 13 0.44 11.52 -5.13
N TYR A 14 0.27 10.41 -4.41
CA TYR A 14 0.67 9.06 -4.82
C TYR A 14 -0.30 8.39 -5.81
N THR A 15 -1.51 8.90 -5.96
CA THR A 15 -2.54 8.28 -6.81
C THR A 15 -2.32 8.52 -8.28
N CYS A 16 -1.63 9.58 -8.75
CA CYS A 16 -1.51 9.86 -10.18
C CYS A 16 -0.89 8.73 -11.02
N ASP A 17 0.11 8.01 -10.50
CA ASP A 17 0.79 6.95 -11.26
C ASP A 17 -0.08 5.68 -11.43
N PHE A 18 -1.11 5.50 -10.59
CA PHE A 18 -1.98 4.32 -10.56
C PHE A 18 -3.47 4.70 -10.39
N ALA A 19 -3.84 5.93 -10.77
CA ALA A 19 -5.15 6.51 -10.48
C ALA A 19 -6.24 5.72 -11.19
N ASP A 20 -5.99 5.30 -12.42
CA ASP A 20 -6.95 4.56 -13.23
C ASP A 20 -7.25 3.18 -12.63
N ASP A 21 -6.21 2.44 -12.21
CA ASP A 21 -6.36 1.15 -11.53
C ASP A 21 -7.12 1.29 -10.21
N PHE A 22 -6.83 2.36 -9.47
CA PHE A 22 -7.52 2.68 -8.24
C PHE A 22 -9.00 2.98 -8.50
N ILE A 23 -9.30 3.89 -9.42
CA ILE A 23 -10.65 4.34 -9.75
C ILE A 23 -11.46 3.16 -10.25
N TRP A 24 -10.85 2.31 -11.08
CA TRP A 24 -11.44 1.08 -11.55
C TRP A 24 -11.86 0.17 -10.40
N ASN A 25 -10.94 -0.11 -9.47
CA ASN A 25 -11.22 -0.98 -8.33
C ASN A 25 -12.25 -0.42 -7.35
N ALA A 26 -12.16 0.87 -7.03
CA ALA A 26 -13.13 1.53 -6.16
C ALA A 26 -14.55 1.50 -6.76
N LYS A 27 -14.67 1.62 -8.08
CA LYS A 27 -15.94 1.43 -8.81
C LYS A 27 -16.47 0.00 -8.67
N GLN A 28 -15.62 -1.02 -8.79
CA GLN A 28 -16.05 -2.42 -8.65
C GLN A 28 -16.57 -2.73 -7.23
N VAL A 29 -15.89 -2.22 -6.19
CA VAL A 29 -16.37 -2.37 -4.80
C VAL A 29 -17.65 -1.59 -4.55
N PHE A 30 -17.77 -0.37 -5.09
CA PHE A 30 -19.00 0.41 -5.00
C PHE A 30 -20.18 -0.31 -5.64
N GLN A 31 -19.99 -0.90 -6.82
CA GLN A 31 -21.04 -1.62 -7.55
C GLN A 31 -21.50 -2.89 -6.82
N SER A 32 -20.61 -3.55 -6.08
CA SER A 32 -20.91 -4.81 -5.38
C SER A 32 -21.35 -4.64 -3.93
N GLY A 33 -20.87 -3.60 -3.24
CA GLY A 33 -21.08 -3.42 -1.79
C GLY A 33 -21.51 -2.01 -1.36
N GLY A 34 -21.74 -1.11 -2.32
CA GLY A 34 -22.14 0.27 -2.05
C GLY A 34 -21.03 1.18 -1.53
N PHE A 35 -21.41 2.41 -1.21
CA PHE A 35 -20.48 3.47 -0.79
C PHE A 35 -19.64 3.11 0.45
N SER A 36 -20.28 2.60 1.52
CA SER A 36 -19.58 2.28 2.76
C SER A 36 -18.52 1.19 2.58
N ALA A 37 -18.78 0.20 1.70
CA ALA A 37 -17.80 -0.83 1.37
C ALA A 37 -16.63 -0.26 0.57
N ALA A 38 -16.93 0.56 -0.45
CA ALA A 38 -15.89 1.22 -1.23
C ALA A 38 -15.02 2.10 -0.32
N LYS A 39 -15.63 3.02 0.44
CA LYS A 39 -14.95 3.90 1.39
C LYS A 39 -14.05 3.12 2.35
N ARG A 40 -14.57 2.05 2.98
CA ARG A 40 -13.81 1.24 3.94
C ARG A 40 -12.57 0.61 3.31
N VAL A 41 -12.68 0.01 2.13
CA VAL A 41 -11.50 -0.65 1.53
C VAL A 41 -10.48 0.38 1.03
N THR A 42 -10.96 1.50 0.51
CA THR A 42 -10.10 2.62 0.14
C THR A 42 -9.35 3.16 1.38
N GLU A 43 -10.05 3.32 2.52
CA GLU A 43 -9.45 3.72 3.80
C GLU A 43 -8.47 2.67 4.34
N ASP A 44 -8.83 1.40 4.26
CA ASP A 44 -8.06 0.31 4.85
C ASP A 44 -6.75 0.02 4.13
N LEU A 45 -6.62 0.21 2.82
CA LEU A 45 -5.32 -0.03 2.15
C LEU A 45 -4.65 1.26 1.71
N LEU A 46 -5.44 2.24 1.26
CA LEU A 46 -4.92 3.35 0.45
C LEU A 46 -4.76 4.64 1.25
N PHE A 47 -5.46 4.81 2.37
CA PHE A 47 -5.31 6.01 3.21
C PHE A 47 -4.46 5.83 4.45
N ARG A 48 -3.98 4.61 4.74
CA ARG A 48 -3.02 4.36 5.82
C ARG A 48 -1.71 5.07 5.51
N ASN A 49 -1.35 6.06 6.31
CA ASN A 49 -0.03 6.69 6.25
C ASN A 49 0.86 6.18 7.36
N ARG A 50 2.16 6.21 7.12
CA ARG A 50 3.16 5.97 8.17
C ARG A 50 2.97 6.88 9.39
N SER A 51 2.56 8.13 9.19
CA SER A 51 2.33 9.13 10.26
C SER A 51 1.22 8.75 11.24
N ASP A 52 0.31 7.85 10.85
CA ASP A 52 -0.84 7.46 11.67
C ASP A 52 -0.46 6.41 12.73
N TYR A 53 0.80 5.95 12.74
CA TYR A 53 1.31 4.88 13.60
C TYR A 53 2.49 5.38 14.43
N ALA A 54 2.61 4.87 15.65
CA ALA A 54 3.72 5.25 16.53
C ALA A 54 5.07 4.77 15.97
N THR A 55 5.10 3.63 15.29
CA THR A 55 6.33 3.04 14.73
C THR A 55 6.15 2.56 13.29
N ALA A 56 7.28 2.47 12.57
CA ALA A 56 7.30 1.95 11.21
C ALA A 56 6.85 0.49 11.17
N SER A 57 7.31 -0.34 12.11
CA SER A 57 6.93 -1.74 12.21
C SER A 57 5.41 -1.92 12.39
N GLN A 58 4.77 -1.08 13.23
CA GLN A 58 3.30 -1.08 13.37
C GLN A 58 2.58 -0.72 12.07
N TYR A 59 3.10 0.26 11.31
CA TYR A 59 2.56 0.61 10.00
C TYR A 59 2.67 -0.56 9.02
N VAL A 60 3.85 -1.19 8.92
CA VAL A 60 4.11 -2.33 8.02
C VAL A 60 3.18 -3.50 8.34
N GLU A 61 2.99 -3.83 9.61
CA GLU A 61 2.07 -4.89 10.05
C GLU A 61 0.61 -4.55 9.73
N ALA A 62 0.19 -3.30 9.95
CA ALA A 62 -1.16 -2.87 9.62
C ALA A 62 -1.42 -2.93 8.10
N MET A 63 -0.43 -2.54 7.29
CA MET A 63 -0.52 -2.59 5.84
C MET A 63 -0.53 -4.04 5.33
N ARG A 64 0.28 -4.94 5.91
CA ARG A 64 0.26 -6.38 5.63
C ARG A 64 -1.12 -6.98 5.92
N ALA A 65 -1.66 -6.70 7.11
CA ALA A 65 -2.96 -7.20 7.51
C ALA A 65 -4.09 -6.68 6.61
N ALA A 66 -4.02 -5.42 6.20
CA ALA A 66 -4.97 -4.84 5.27
C ALA A 66 -4.87 -5.47 3.87
N TYR A 67 -3.65 -5.69 3.35
CA TYR A 67 -3.42 -6.34 2.06
C TYR A 67 -3.98 -7.76 2.03
N SER A 68 -3.72 -8.56 3.06
CA SER A 68 -4.28 -9.91 3.18
C SER A 68 -5.80 -9.92 3.20
N LYS A 69 -6.45 -8.91 3.82
CA LYS A 69 -7.92 -8.81 3.87
C LYS A 69 -8.53 -8.27 2.57
N SER A 70 -7.82 -7.38 1.86
CA SER A 70 -8.32 -6.72 0.66
C SER A 70 -8.09 -7.50 -0.63
N ASN A 71 -7.15 -8.45 -0.64
CA ASN A 71 -6.78 -9.22 -1.84
C ASN A 71 -7.97 -10.00 -2.46
N HIS A 72 -9.03 -10.25 -1.69
CA HIS A 72 -10.27 -10.88 -2.17
C HIS A 72 -11.32 -9.91 -2.72
N ARG A 73 -11.13 -8.58 -2.55
CA ARG A 73 -12.16 -7.56 -2.81
C ARG A 73 -11.70 -6.47 -3.77
N ILE A 74 -10.40 -6.20 -3.85
CA ILE A 74 -9.81 -5.17 -4.71
C ILE A 74 -8.59 -5.73 -5.44
N LYS A 75 -8.51 -5.51 -6.75
CA LYS A 75 -7.34 -5.84 -7.58
C LYS A 75 -6.36 -4.66 -7.63
N ILE A 76 -5.82 -4.24 -6.50
CA ILE A 76 -4.63 -3.38 -6.52
C ILE A 76 -3.46 -4.27 -6.92
N THR A 77 -2.67 -3.83 -7.91
CA THR A 77 -1.55 -4.62 -8.37
C THR A 77 -0.54 -4.79 -7.22
N PRO A 78 0.08 -5.97 -7.07
CA PRO A 78 1.09 -6.17 -6.04
C PRO A 78 2.23 -5.12 -6.11
N PHE A 79 2.57 -4.68 -7.32
CA PHE A 79 3.55 -3.62 -7.53
C PHE A 79 3.13 -2.27 -6.90
N ALA A 80 1.87 -1.86 -7.06
CA ALA A 80 1.38 -0.62 -6.46
C ALA A 80 1.45 -0.67 -4.93
N VAL A 81 1.12 -1.81 -4.31
CA VAL A 81 1.25 -2.00 -2.86
C VAL A 81 2.71 -1.85 -2.42
N ALA A 82 3.65 -2.44 -3.17
CA ALA A 82 5.08 -2.31 -2.88
C ALA A 82 5.56 -0.85 -2.96
N ILE A 83 5.15 -0.09 -3.97
CA ILE A 83 5.51 1.34 -4.10
C ILE A 83 4.96 2.18 -2.95
N MET A 84 3.70 1.95 -2.58
CA MET A 84 3.07 2.63 -1.45
C MET A 84 3.82 2.37 -0.14
N LEU A 85 4.19 1.11 0.11
CA LEU A 85 4.94 0.69 1.28
C LEU A 85 6.33 1.35 1.29
N LEU A 86 7.09 1.23 0.20
CA LEU A 86 8.44 1.79 0.07
C LEU A 86 8.47 3.30 0.30
N ARG A 87 7.54 4.05 -0.31
CA ARG A 87 7.45 5.50 -0.11
C ARG A 87 7.15 5.88 1.34
N ASN A 88 6.24 5.16 2.00
CA ASN A 88 5.86 5.46 3.38
C ASN A 88 6.94 5.12 4.41
N ILE A 89 7.84 4.18 4.10
CA ILE A 89 8.96 3.83 5.00
C ILE A 89 10.25 4.61 4.69
N HIS A 90 10.29 5.39 3.61
CA HIS A 90 11.50 6.09 3.17
C HIS A 90 12.10 6.99 4.27
N SER A 91 11.27 7.72 5.01
CA SER A 91 11.73 8.57 6.12
C SER A 91 12.31 7.76 7.29
N ASP A 92 11.80 6.55 7.54
CA ASP A 92 12.24 5.70 8.64
C ASP A 92 13.50 4.90 8.28
N SER A 93 13.70 4.57 6.99
CA SER A 93 14.87 3.81 6.54
C SER A 93 15.33 4.16 5.12
N PRO A 94 15.99 5.33 4.95
CA PRO A 94 16.31 5.85 3.62
C PRO A 94 17.31 4.97 2.86
N ASN A 95 18.37 4.49 3.51
CA ASN A 95 19.37 3.64 2.86
C ASN A 95 18.79 2.30 2.39
N TRP A 96 17.88 1.72 3.18
CA TRP A 96 17.23 0.47 2.81
C TRP A 96 16.28 0.67 1.64
N PHE A 97 15.50 1.76 1.67
CA PHE A 97 14.64 2.18 0.56
C PHE A 97 15.43 2.32 -0.75
N GLU A 98 16.51 3.09 -0.75
CA GLU A 98 17.33 3.32 -1.96
C GLU A 98 17.90 2.00 -2.51
N ASN A 99 18.40 1.13 -1.64
CA ASN A 99 18.90 -0.19 -2.04
C ASN A 99 17.81 -1.06 -2.67
N LYS A 100 16.60 -1.07 -2.11
CA LYS A 100 15.47 -1.83 -2.66
C LYS A 100 14.95 -1.26 -3.96
N CYS A 101 14.88 0.07 -4.09
CA CYS A 101 14.54 0.73 -5.34
C CYS A 101 15.54 0.38 -6.44
N ALA A 102 16.85 0.45 -6.14
CA ALA A 102 17.90 0.06 -7.09
C ALA A 102 17.83 -1.43 -7.47
N GLN A 103 17.46 -2.32 -6.53
CA GLN A 103 17.22 -3.72 -6.81
C GLN A 103 16.04 -3.91 -7.76
N TYR A 104 14.87 -3.34 -7.44
CA TYR A 104 13.67 -3.49 -8.25
C TYR A 104 13.81 -2.83 -9.63
N GLN A 105 14.57 -1.75 -9.76
CA GLN A 105 14.84 -1.16 -11.07
C GLN A 105 15.64 -2.09 -12.00
N LYS A 106 16.46 -3.00 -11.44
CA LYS A 106 17.16 -4.03 -12.21
C LYS A 106 16.30 -5.25 -12.49
N GLU A 107 15.50 -5.67 -11.52
CA GLU A 107 14.77 -6.95 -11.56
C GLU A 107 13.36 -6.85 -12.15
N VAL A 108 12.71 -5.68 -12.07
CA VAL A 108 11.32 -5.48 -12.45
C VAL A 108 11.26 -4.67 -13.73
N THR A 109 11.23 -5.38 -14.86
CA THR A 109 11.07 -4.77 -16.19
C THR A 109 9.61 -4.67 -16.65
N ASP A 110 8.71 -5.37 -15.96
CA ASP A 110 7.27 -5.37 -16.19
C ASP A 110 6.53 -5.48 -14.85
N ALA A 111 5.78 -4.45 -14.50
CA ALA A 111 5.04 -4.36 -13.24
C ALA A 111 4.00 -5.50 -13.09
N ASN A 112 3.48 -6.04 -14.19
CA ASN A 112 2.51 -7.14 -14.17
C ASN A 112 3.13 -8.47 -13.72
N LYS A 113 4.46 -8.58 -13.77
CA LYS A 113 5.21 -9.76 -13.28
C LYS A 113 5.56 -9.66 -11.80
N PHE A 114 5.25 -8.53 -11.14
CA PHE A 114 5.41 -8.39 -9.70
C PHE A 114 4.27 -9.11 -8.98
N THR A 115 4.59 -10.20 -8.29
CA THR A 115 3.60 -11.10 -7.69
C THR A 115 3.22 -10.70 -6.26
N ALA A 116 2.10 -11.25 -5.78
CA ALA A 116 1.71 -11.13 -4.37
C ALA A 116 2.78 -11.71 -3.42
N ASP A 117 3.43 -12.81 -3.81
CA ASP A 117 4.51 -13.41 -3.03
C ASP A 117 5.68 -12.45 -2.83
N ARG A 118 6.03 -11.66 -3.86
CA ARG A 118 7.06 -10.62 -3.73
C ARG A 118 6.67 -9.53 -2.72
N VAL A 119 5.38 -9.17 -2.65
CA VAL A 119 4.88 -8.23 -1.63
C VAL A 119 4.96 -8.85 -0.23
N ILE A 120 4.61 -10.13 -0.10
CA ILE A 120 4.74 -10.85 1.18
C ILE A 120 6.20 -10.91 1.63
N THR A 121 7.13 -11.21 0.72
CA THR A 121 8.57 -11.16 0.99
C THR A 121 8.99 -9.76 1.42
N LEU A 122 8.54 -8.73 0.72
CA LEU A 122 8.84 -7.34 1.07
C LEU A 122 8.35 -6.96 2.47
N PHE A 123 7.15 -7.41 2.88
CA PHE A 123 6.66 -7.22 4.24
C PHE A 123 7.57 -7.89 5.26
N ASN A 124 7.95 -9.14 5.04
CA ASN A 124 8.81 -9.88 5.96
C ASN A 124 10.20 -9.22 6.07
N GLU A 125 10.81 -8.85 4.94
CA GLU A 125 12.11 -8.16 4.92
C GLU A 125 12.06 -6.84 5.70
N LEU A 126 10.97 -6.07 5.60
CA LEU A 126 10.79 -4.83 6.35
C LEU A 126 10.55 -5.07 7.84
N ILE A 127 9.78 -6.08 8.21
CA ILE A 127 9.55 -6.44 9.61
C ILE A 127 10.86 -6.86 10.27
N ASP A 128 11.70 -7.64 9.57
CA ASP A 128 13.00 -8.08 10.07
C ASP A 128 14.02 -6.93 10.14
N HIS A 129 13.92 -5.96 9.23
CA HIS A 129 14.83 -4.82 9.14
C HIS A 129 14.49 -3.69 10.12
N LEU A 130 13.20 -3.46 10.38
CA LEU A 130 12.75 -2.38 11.25
C LEU A 130 12.84 -2.81 12.72
N PRO A 131 13.33 -1.93 13.63
CA PRO A 131 13.45 -2.27 15.04
C PRO A 131 12.08 -2.64 15.63
N ILE A 132 12.01 -3.79 16.31
CA ILE A 132 10.86 -4.16 17.12
C ILE A 132 10.94 -3.30 18.39
N HIS A 133 10.13 -2.26 18.47
CA HIS A 133 9.91 -1.59 19.73
C HIS A 133 8.85 -2.37 20.50
N GLU A 134 9.29 -3.12 21.50
CA GLU A 134 8.41 -3.57 22.58
C GLU A 134 7.68 -2.33 23.11
N ALA A 135 6.35 -2.37 23.10
CA ALA A 135 5.56 -1.35 23.76
C ALA A 135 5.97 -1.39 25.25
N ASN A 136 6.65 -0.34 25.71
CA ASN A 136 6.88 -0.19 27.14
C ASN A 136 5.51 -0.20 27.83
N PRO A 137 5.30 -1.08 28.83
CA PRO A 137 4.04 -1.22 29.55
C PRO A 137 3.63 0.06 30.29
#